data_AF-A0A9D1J4C9-F1
#
_entry.id   AF-A0A9D1J4C9-F1
#
_cell.length_a   1.000
_cell.length_b   1.000
_cell.length_c   1.000
_cell.angle_alpha   90.00
_cell.angle_beta   90.00
_cell.angle_gamma   90.00
#
_symmetry.space_group_name_H-M   'P 1'
#
loop_
_entity.id
_entity.type
_entity.pdbx_description
1 polymer ?
#
loop_
_entity_poly.entity_id
_entity_poly.type
_entity_poly.pdbx_seq_one_letter_code
_entity_poly.pdbx_strand_id
1 'polypeptide(L)'
;MADKQKYMSWLDEHADIFSDISDKIWEYAELSLMEYRSCELYVTKLKEMGFEVESPLAGVQTGFKATYGSGRPVIGILAEYDALTGLSQVAGATHREELVKNG
;
A
#
# COMPACT_ATOMS: atom_id res chain seq x y z
N MET A 1 24.87 -10.71 7.80
CA MET A 1 24.76 -11.64 6.63
C MET A 1 23.68 -12.70 6.89
N ALA A 2 23.72 -13.44 8.01
CA ALA A 2 22.70 -14.44 8.35
C ALA A 2 21.27 -13.86 8.49
N ASP A 3 21.12 -12.68 9.10
CA ASP A 3 19.80 -12.07 9.30
C ASP A 3 19.15 -11.60 7.99
N LYS A 4 19.95 -11.11 7.02
CA LYS A 4 19.42 -10.69 5.73
C LYS A 4 18.74 -11.85 5.00
N GLN A 5 19.40 -13.01 4.94
CA GLN A 5 18.83 -14.19 4.27
C GLN A 5 17.54 -14.63 4.94
N LYS A 6 17.49 -14.61 6.27
CA LYS A 6 16.28 -14.90 7.04
C LYS A 6 15.11 -13.97 6.66
N TYR A 7 15.34 -12.66 6.59
CA TYR A 7 14.29 -11.71 6.22
C TYR A 7 13.86 -11.85 4.75
N MET A 8 14.80 -12.10 3.84
CA MET A 8 14.47 -12.37 2.43
C MET A 8 13.59 -13.61 2.28
N SER A 9 13.95 -14.73 2.93
CA SER A 9 13.14 -15.95 2.89
C SER A 9 11.77 -15.76 3.52
N TRP A 10 11.67 -15.00 4.61
CA TRP A 10 10.38 -14.66 5.20
C TRP A 10 9.51 -13.83 4.24
N LEU A 11 10.11 -12.86 3.53
CA LEU A 11 9.40 -12.08 2.51
C LEU A 11 8.90 -12.97 1.38
N ASP A 12 9.72 -13.90 0.89
CA ASP A 12 9.34 -14.84 -0.16
C ASP A 12 8.17 -15.75 0.29
N GLU A 13 8.21 -16.24 1.53
CA GLU A 13 7.14 -17.07 2.12
C GLU A 13 5.80 -16.32 2.28
N HIS A 14 5.84 -14.98 2.40
CA HIS A 14 4.66 -14.15 2.63
C HIS A 14 4.31 -13.26 1.43
N ALA A 15 4.96 -13.50 0.27
CA ALA A 15 4.82 -12.67 -0.92
C ALA A 15 3.36 -12.50 -1.36
N ASP A 16 2.55 -13.56 -1.22
CA ASP A 16 1.13 -13.54 -1.59
C ASP A 16 0.33 -12.46 -0.87
N ILE A 17 0.64 -12.18 0.40
CA ILE A 17 -0.04 -11.11 1.17
C ILE A 17 0.27 -9.75 0.56
N PHE A 18 1.54 -9.50 0.23
CA PHE A 18 1.96 -8.21 -0.30
C PHE A 18 1.50 -8.00 -1.74
N SER A 19 1.53 -9.05 -2.56
CA SER A 19 1.01 -9.05 -3.92
C SER A 19 -0.50 -8.81 -3.94
N ASP A 20 -1.28 -9.49 -3.10
CA ASP A 20 -2.75 -9.27 -3.00
C ASP A 20 -3.09 -7.82 -2.60
N ILE A 21 -2.33 -7.24 -1.67
CA ILE A 21 -2.51 -5.83 -1.32
C ILE A 21 -2.18 -4.94 -2.52
N SER A 22 -1.05 -5.17 -3.19
CA SER A 22 -0.62 -4.41 -4.36
C SER A 22 -1.65 -4.46 -5.49
N ASP A 23 -2.15 -5.65 -5.80
CA ASP A 23 -3.14 -5.87 -6.86
C ASP A 23 -4.47 -5.16 -6.53
N LYS A 24 -4.92 -5.22 -5.27
CA LYS A 24 -6.12 -4.48 -4.84
C LYS A 24 -5.96 -2.97 -4.97
N ILE A 25 -4.83 -2.41 -4.54
CA ILE A 25 -4.56 -0.97 -4.69
C ILE A 25 -4.57 -0.58 -6.17
N TRP A 26 -3.94 -1.39 -7.03
CA TRP A 26 -3.97 -1.20 -8.48
C TRP A 26 -5.39 -1.21 -9.05
N GLU A 27 -6.21 -2.18 -8.63
CA GLU A 27 -7.61 -2.31 -9.07
C GLU A 27 -8.51 -1.18 -8.57
N TYR A 28 -8.23 -0.64 -7.38
CA TYR A 28 -9.03 0.45 -6.82
C TYR A 28 -8.81 1.76 -7.57
N ALA A 29 -7.55 2.02 -7.99
CA ALA A 29 -7.15 3.17 -8.80
C ALA A 29 -7.78 4.51 -8.34
N GLU A 30 -7.83 4.72 -7.02
CA GLU A 30 -8.49 5.88 -6.44
C GLU A 30 -7.63 7.15 -6.57
N LEU A 31 -8.27 8.28 -6.88
CA LEU A 31 -7.59 9.56 -7.08
C LEU A 31 -7.11 10.18 -5.77
N SER A 32 -6.18 11.12 -5.91
CA SER A 32 -5.63 11.91 -4.80
C SER A 32 -6.73 12.44 -3.85
N LEU A 33 -6.54 12.20 -2.54
CA LEU A 33 -7.43 12.54 -1.43
C LEU A 33 -8.79 11.81 -1.41
N MET A 34 -8.97 10.81 -2.28
CA MET A 34 -10.19 9.99 -2.39
C MET A 34 -9.90 8.49 -2.31
N GLU A 35 -8.72 8.11 -1.83
CA GLU A 35 -8.20 6.74 -1.66
C GLU A 35 -8.81 6.01 -0.46
N TYR A 36 -10.14 6.02 -0.34
CA TYR A 36 -10.84 5.49 0.83
C TYR A 36 -10.69 3.98 0.98
N ARG A 37 -10.83 3.22 -0.10
CA ARG A 37 -10.71 1.76 -0.07
C ARG A 37 -9.25 1.35 0.12
N SER A 38 -8.33 2.07 -0.52
CA SER A 38 -6.89 1.87 -0.36
C SER A 38 -6.42 2.14 1.06
N CYS A 39 -6.85 3.27 1.66
CA CYS A 39 -6.55 3.60 3.05
C CYS A 39 -7.12 2.55 4.01
N GLU A 40 -8.39 2.16 3.84
CA GLU A 40 -9.03 1.13 4.68
C GLU A 40 -8.29 -0.21 4.60
N LEU A 41 -7.87 -0.63 3.40
CA LEU A 41 -7.10 -1.85 3.19
C LEU A 41 -5.77 -1.80 3.94
N TYR A 42 -4.99 -0.72 3.81
CA TYR A 42 -3.73 -0.56 4.52
C TYR A 42 -3.92 -0.54 6.04
N VAL A 43 -4.85 0.27 6.55
CA VAL A 43 -5.13 0.39 7.99
C VAL A 43 -5.52 -0.97 8.57
N THR A 44 -6.36 -1.72 7.88
CA THR A 44 -6.79 -3.06 8.31
C THR A 44 -5.61 -4.02 8.34
N LYS A 45 -4.83 -4.11 7.26
CA LYS A 45 -3.69 -5.04 7.17
C LYS A 45 -2.59 -4.71 8.16
N LEU A 46 -2.29 -3.44 8.38
CA LEU A 46 -1.28 -3.01 9.36
C LEU A 46 -1.72 -3.34 10.79
N LYS A 47 -3.01 -3.15 11.13
CA LYS A 47 -3.56 -3.59 12.42
C LYS A 47 -3.47 -5.10 12.60
N GLU A 48 -3.81 -5.89 11.58
CA GLU A 48 -3.66 -7.36 11.59
C GLU A 48 -2.20 -7.79 11.82
N MET A 49 -1.24 -7.04 11.28
CA MET A 49 0.20 -7.24 11.48
C MET A 49 0.72 -6.71 12.84
N GLY A 50 -0.16 -6.18 13.69
CA GLY A 50 0.17 -5.74 15.04
C GLY A 50 0.73 -4.32 15.13
N PHE A 51 0.61 -3.49 14.08
CA PHE A 51 0.92 -2.07 14.17
C PHE A 51 -0.16 -1.33 14.96
N GLU A 52 0.26 -0.31 15.71
CA GLU A 52 -0.64 0.72 16.21
C GLU A 52 -0.90 1.73 15.08
N VAL A 53 -2.16 1.89 14.69
CA VAL A 53 -2.53 2.73 13.53
C VAL A 53 -3.45 3.87 13.94
N GLU A 54 -3.03 5.09 13.62
CA GLU A 54 -3.79 6.33 13.74
C GLU A 54 -4.33 6.74 12.36
N SER A 55 -5.65 6.87 12.24
CA SER A 55 -6.37 7.32 11.04
C SER A 55 -7.74 7.89 11.46
N PRO A 56 -8.24 8.99 10.84
CA PRO A 56 -7.55 9.82 9.86
C PRO A 56 -6.43 10.65 10.49
N LEU A 57 -5.47 11.11 9.69
CA LEU A 57 -4.30 11.84 10.16
C LEU A 57 -4.21 13.24 9.55
N ALA A 58 -3.83 14.24 10.37
CA ALA A 58 -3.50 15.59 9.92
C ALA A 58 -4.58 16.27 9.03
N GLY A 59 -5.86 15.93 9.24
CA GLY A 59 -6.98 16.48 8.46
C GLY A 59 -7.20 15.81 7.10
N VAL A 60 -6.37 14.83 6.71
CA VAL A 60 -6.55 14.04 5.49
C VAL A 60 -7.29 12.76 5.85
N GLN A 61 -8.50 12.58 5.29
CA GLN A 61 -9.35 11.43 5.61
C GLN A 61 -8.72 10.10 5.21
N THR A 62 -7.93 10.10 4.14
CA THR A 62 -7.22 8.95 3.62
C THR A 62 -5.78 8.87 4.13
N GLY A 63 -5.34 9.78 5.00
CA GLY A 63 -4.02 9.73 5.63
C GLY A 63 -4.00 8.85 6.87
N PHE A 64 -2.90 8.12 7.10
CA PHE A 64 -2.69 7.33 8.31
C PHE A 64 -1.23 7.34 8.78
N LYS A 65 -1.01 7.01 10.06
CA LYS A 65 0.30 6.72 10.65
C LYS A 65 0.25 5.36 11.31
N ALA A 66 1.19 4.48 10.98
CA ALA A 66 1.34 3.18 11.60
C ALA A 66 2.70 3.07 12.31
N THR A 67 2.69 2.60 13.56
CA THR A 67 3.90 2.46 14.38
C THR A 67 4.03 1.05 14.93
N TYR A 68 5.25 0.52 14.94
CA TYR A 68 5.58 -0.79 15.50
C TYR A 68 6.91 -0.73 16.25
N GLY A 69 6.94 -1.36 17.43
CA GLY A 69 8.12 -1.38 18.29
C GLY A 69 8.34 -0.08 19.08
N SER A 70 9.51 0.03 19.71
CA SER A 70 9.92 1.19 20.51
C SER A 70 11.45 1.32 20.50
N GLY A 71 11.98 2.49 20.89
CA GLY A 71 13.42 2.73 20.95
C GLY A 71 13.93 3.69 19.87
N ARG A 72 15.25 3.65 19.60
CA ARG A 72 15.93 4.53 18.65
C ARG A 72 17.02 3.80 17.86
N PRO A 73 17.31 4.21 16.60
CA PRO A 73 16.64 5.27 15.85
C PRO A 73 15.21 4.88 15.40
N VAL A 74 14.39 5.87 15.10
CA VAL A 74 13.07 5.66 14.49
C VAL A 74 13.24 5.71 12.96
N ILE A 75 12.73 4.70 12.27
CA ILE A 75 12.76 4.62 10.81
C ILE A 75 11.37 4.98 10.29
N GLY A 76 11.28 6.00 9.45
CA GLY A 76 10.05 6.40 8.77
C GLY A 76 10.01 5.84 7.34
N ILE A 77 8.84 5.35 6.93
CA ILE A 77 8.56 4.90 5.57
C ILE A 77 7.33 5.67 5.10
N LEU A 78 7.44 6.34 3.95
CA LEU A 78 6.32 7.02 3.31
C LEU A 78 5.65 6.04 2.35
N ALA A 79 4.33 5.91 2.46
CA ALA A 79 3.51 5.12 1.54
C ALA A 79 2.62 6.07 0.73
N GLU A 80 2.71 5.98 -0.60
CA GLU A 80 1.86 6.68 -1.56
C GLU A 80 1.03 5.63 -2.33
N TYR A 81 -0.22 5.95 -2.62
CA TYR A 81 -1.17 5.00 -3.20
C TYR A 81 -2.33 5.69 -3.94
N ASP A 82 -2.14 6.95 -4.34
CA ASP A 82 -3.06 7.64 -5.22
C ASP A 82 -2.78 7.30 -6.69
N ALA A 83 -3.86 7.23 -7.46
CA ALA A 83 -3.82 7.01 -8.90
C ALA A 83 -3.95 8.31 -9.67
N LEU A 84 -3.61 8.22 -10.96
CA LEU A 84 -3.71 9.31 -11.91
C LEU A 84 -4.99 9.21 -12.73
N THR A 85 -5.61 10.35 -12.99
CA THR A 85 -6.81 10.44 -13.85
C THR A 85 -6.51 10.08 -15.30
N GLY A 86 -7.41 9.33 -15.94
CA GLY A 86 -7.31 9.01 -17.37
C GLY A 86 -6.22 8.00 -17.75
N LEU A 87 -5.62 7.33 -16.77
CA LEU A 87 -4.51 6.39 -16.97
C LEU A 87 -4.87 4.95 -16.59
N SER A 88 -6.12 4.53 -16.79
CA SER A 88 -6.43 3.10 -16.68
C SER A 88 -5.57 2.31 -17.68
N GLN A 89 -5.12 1.12 -17.29
CA GLN A 89 -4.20 0.34 -18.12
C GLN A 89 -4.38 -1.16 -17.86
N VAL A 90 -4.42 -1.94 -18.93
CA VAL A 90 -4.34 -3.40 -18.85
C VAL A 90 -2.96 -3.83 -18.36
N ALA A 91 -2.92 -4.60 -17.28
CA ALA A 91 -1.67 -5.06 -16.68
C ALA A 91 -0.82 -5.84 -17.70
N GLY A 92 0.48 -5.53 -17.77
CA GLY A 92 1.43 -6.16 -18.68
C GLY A 92 1.37 -5.69 -20.14
N ALA A 93 0.44 -4.81 -20.52
CA ALA A 93 0.40 -4.24 -21.85
C ALA A 93 1.64 -3.36 -22.10
N THR A 94 2.37 -3.64 -23.17
CA THR A 94 3.58 -2.90 -23.59
C THR A 94 3.26 -1.65 -24.42
N HIS A 95 1.97 -1.37 -24.62
CA HIS A 95 1.43 -0.20 -25.30
C HIS A 95 0.24 0.33 -24.49
N ARG A 96 -0.23 1.54 -24.78
CA ARG A 96 -1.42 2.09 -24.13
C ARG A 96 -2.64 1.25 -24.50
N GLU A 97 -3.24 0.63 -23.50
CA GLU A 97 -4.44 -0.20 -23.61
C GLU A 97 -5.30 0.06 -22.38
N GLU A 98 -6.28 0.94 -22.52
CA GLU A 98 -7.13 1.36 -21.41
C GLU A 98 -8.00 0.19 -20.94
N LEU A 99 -7.92 -0.12 -19.64
CA LEU A 99 -8.84 -1.08 -19.01
C LEU A 99 -10.26 -0.51 -18.92
N VAL A 100 -10.36 0.80 -18.65
CA VAL A 100 -11.59 1.57 -18.55
C VAL A 100 -11.44 2.86 -19.35
N LYS A 101 -12.33 3.09 -20.32
CA LYS A 101 -12.18 4.22 -21.24
C LYS A 101 -12.18 5.56 -20.51
N ASN A 102 -11.13 6.37 -20.72
CA ASN A 102 -10.86 7.65 -20.05
C ASN A 102 -10.55 7.56 -18.54
N GLY A 103 -10.14 6.40 -18.04
CA GLY A 103 -9.95 6.19 -16.60
C GLY A 103 -11.18 5.57 -15.97
#